data_AF-A0A662PY42-F1
#
_entry.id   AF-A0A662PY42-F1
#
_cell.length_a   1.000
_cell.length_b   1.000
_cell.length_c   1.000
_cell.angle_alpha   90.00
_cell.angle_beta   90.00
_cell.angle_gamma   90.00
#
_symmetry.space_group_name_H-M   'P 1'
#
loop_
_entity.id
_entity.type
_entity.pdbx_description
1 polymer ?
#
loop_
_entity_poly.entity_id
_entity_poly.type
_entity_poly.pdbx_seq_one_letter_code
_entity_poly.pdbx_strand_id
1 'polypeptide(L)' 'MDREKEMRLLLWLKQHPRFTTRELMKFLVSLGYKPGSARNIITHLRLEGVIEEIGKEGHTVVYRSCV' A
#
# COMPACT_ATOMS: atom_id res chain seq x y z
N MET A 1 -10.50 -12.75 3.50
CA MET A 1 -9.97 -11.41 3.82
C MET A 1 -11.06 -10.63 4.55
N ASP A 2 -10.73 -9.93 5.63
CA ASP A 2 -11.66 -9.01 6.31
C ASP A 2 -12.01 -7.84 5.37
N ARG A 3 -13.28 -7.75 4.93
CA ARG A 3 -13.77 -6.67 4.05
C ARG A 3 -13.52 -5.27 4.61
N GLU A 4 -13.55 -5.09 5.93
CA GLU A 4 -13.33 -3.79 6.56
C GLU A 4 -11.91 -3.27 6.35
N LYS A 5 -10.90 -4.16 6.42
CA LYS A 5 -9.49 -3.77 6.22
C LYS A 5 -9.23 -3.36 4.77
N GLU A 6 -9.85 -4.05 3.83
CA GLU A 6 -9.79 -3.72 2.41
C GLU A 6 -10.42 -2.35 2.13
N MET A 7 -11.61 -2.09 2.69
CA MET A 7 -12.26 -0.78 2.54
C MET A 7 -11.42 0.37 3.11
N ARG A 8 -10.81 0.16 4.29
CA ARG A 8 -9.91 1.16 4.89
C ARG A 8 -8.65 1.38 4.06
N LEU A 9 -8.11 0.33 3.44
CA LEU A 9 -6.97 0.43 2.54
C LEU A 9 -7.30 1.21 1.27
N LEU A 10 -8.41 0.91 0.60
CA LEU A 10 -8.86 1.66 -0.58
C LEU A 10 -9.13 3.14 -0.26
N LEU A 11 -9.75 3.42 0.88
CA LEU A 11 -9.96 4.80 1.33
C LEU A 11 -8.64 5.54 1.56
N TRP A 12 -7.67 4.88 2.19
CA TRP A 12 -6.35 5.45 2.42
C TRP A 12 -5.62 5.75 1.10
N LEU A 13 -5.65 4.81 0.14
CA LEU A 13 -5.07 4.98 -1.20
C LEU A 13 -5.70 6.17 -1.95
N LYS A 14 -7.02 6.32 -1.87
CA LYS A 14 -7.72 7.47 -2.47
C LYS A 14 -7.32 8.81 -1.86
N GLN A 15 -6.99 8.84 -0.57
CA GLN A 15 -6.53 10.04 0.14
C GLN A 15 -5.04 10.33 -0.07
N HIS A 16 -4.25 9.32 -0.48
CA HIS A 16 -2.81 9.43 -0.67
C HIS A 16 -2.46 9.09 -2.13
N PRO A 17 -2.51 10.07 -3.04
CA PRO A 17 -2.20 9.84 -4.46
C PRO A 17 -0.74 9.45 -4.70
N ARG A 18 0.17 9.81 -3.79
CA ARG A 18 1.60 9.47 -3.81
C ARG A 18 2.05 9.10 -2.39
N PHE A 19 2.74 7.97 -2.25
CA PHE A 19 3.25 7.49 -0.96
C PHE A 19 4.46 6.57 -1.16
N THR A 20 5.26 6.42 -0.11
CA THR A 20 6.40 5.50 -0.08
C THR A 20 5.98 4.09 0.36
N THR A 21 6.81 3.09 0.03
CA THR A 21 6.64 1.72 0.56
C THR A 21 6.58 1.71 2.08
N ARG A 22 7.35 2.60 2.73
CA ARG A 22 7.43 2.71 4.18
C ARG A 22 6.12 3.20 4.78
N GLU A 23 5.48 4.19 4.16
CA GLU A 23 4.18 4.70 4.59
C GLU A 23 3.09 3.64 4.44
N LEU A 24 3.03 2.96 3.29
CA LEU A 24 2.08 1.88 3.07
C LEU A 24 2.30 0.70 4.03
N MET A 25 3.55 0.32 4.30
CA MET A 25 3.89 -0.69 5.32
C MET A 25 3.40 -0.30 6.70
N LYS A 26 3.67 0.94 7.15
CA LYS A 26 3.22 1.44 8.46
C LYS A 26 1.70 1.39 8.57
N PHE A 27 1.00 1.83 7.51
CA PHE A 27 -0.45 1.79 7.46
C PHE A 27 -1.01 0.37 7.56
N LEU A 28 -0.50 -0.57 6.77
CA LEU A 28 -0.93 -1.97 6.80
C LEU A 28 -0.67 -2.61 8.17
N VAL A 29 0.47 -2.36 8.79
CA VAL A 29 0.74 -2.86 10.15
C VAL A 29 -0.23 -2.23 11.16
N SER A 30 -0.57 -0.95 11.03
CA SER A 30 -1.57 -0.29 11.88
C SER A 30 -2.99 -0.83 11.71
N LEU A 31 -3.32 -1.40 10.54
CA LEU A 31 -4.55 -2.16 10.29
C LEU A 31 -4.52 -3.59 10.87
N GLY A 32 -3.42 -3.97 11.53
CA GLY A 32 -3.26 -5.29 12.14
C GLY A 32 -2.73 -6.37 11.20
N TYR A 33 -2.15 -6.01 10.04
CA TYR A 33 -1.44 -6.98 9.20
C TYR A 33 -0.05 -7.28 9.78
N LYS A 34 0.33 -8.56 9.79
CA LYS A 34 1.72 -8.96 10.09
C LYS A 34 2.65 -8.40 9.00
N PRO A 35 3.92 -8.04 9.32
CA PRO A 35 4.85 -7.47 8.34
C PRO A 35 5.04 -8.32 7.08
N GLY A 36 5.04 -9.66 7.20
CA GLY A 36 5.10 -10.57 6.05
C GLY A 36 3.86 -10.49 5.17
N SER A 37 2.67 -10.43 5.78
CA SER A 37 1.39 -10.26 5.07
C SER A 37 1.30 -8.88 4.41
N ALA A 38 1.78 -7.82 5.07
CA ALA A 38 1.81 -6.47 4.52
C ALA A 38 2.66 -6.40 3.24
N ARG A 39 3.83 -7.06 3.22
CA ARG A 39 4.65 -7.18 2.01
C ARG A 39 3.90 -7.88 0.88
N ASN A 40 3.23 -9.01 1.17
CA ASN A 40 2.44 -9.71 0.17
C ASN A 40 1.31 -8.83 -0.39
N ILE A 41 0.61 -8.08 0.47
CA ILE A 41 -0.45 -7.16 0.04
C ILE A 41 0.11 -6.08 -0.89
N ILE A 42 1.25 -5.46 -0.57
CA ILE A 42 1.89 -4.47 -1.44
C ILE A 42 2.21 -5.07 -2.82
N THR A 43 2.75 -6.30 -2.85
CA THR A 43 3.00 -7.02 -4.10
C THR A 43 1.71 -7.26 -4.88
N HIS A 44 0.63 -7.71 -4.23
CA HIS A 44 -0.66 -7.91 -4.87
C HIS A 44 -1.26 -6.62 -5.43
N LEU A 45 -1.26 -5.53 -4.66
CA LEU A 45 -1.76 -4.22 -5.12
C LEU A 45 -1.01 -3.73 -6.37
N ARG A 46 0.29 -3.99 -6.44
CA ARG A 46 1.11 -3.66 -7.61
C ARG A 46 0.75 -4.53 -8.82
N LEU A 47 0.60 -5.84 -8.62
CA LEU A 47 0.26 -6.77 -9.70
C LEU A 47 -1.13 -6.51 -10.27
N GLU A 48 -2.09 -6.15 -9.42
CA GLU A 48 -3.45 -5.79 -9.81
C GLU A 48 -3.54 -4.36 -10.41
N GLY A 49 -2.44 -3.62 -10.48
CA GLY A 49 -2.41 -2.25 -11.02
C GLY A 49 -3.09 -1.20 -10.14
N VAL A 50 -3.46 -1.56 -8.90
CA VAL A 50 -4.05 -0.65 -7.90
C VAL A 50 -3.04 0.43 -7.49
N ILE A 51 -1.75 0.08 -7.48
CA ILE A 51 -0.65 1.01 -7.23
C ILE A 51 0.45 0.83 -8.28
N GLU A 52 1.09 1.92 -8.68
CA GLU A 52 2.17 1.92 -9.68
C GLU A 52 3.46 2.45 -9.06
N GLU A 53 4.60 1.77 -9.30
CA GLU A 53 5.91 2.26 -8.91
C GLU A 53 6.31 3.43 -9.84
N ILE A 54 6.48 4.63 -9.26
CA ILE A 54 6.82 5.84 -10.02
C ILE A 54 8.26 6.32 -9.79
N GLY A 55 9.01 5.66 -8.89
CA GLY A 55 10.40 5.99 -8.64
C GLY A 55 10.90 5.53 -7.27
N LYS A 56 12.06 6.04 -6.87
CA LYS A 56 12.70 5.76 -5.58
C LYS A 56 13.16 7.05 -4.92
N GLU A 57 12.93 7.16 -3.62
CA GLU A 57 13.45 8.24 -2.77
C GLU A 57 14.42 7.61 -1.75
N GLY A 58 15.72 7.73 -2.03
CA GLY A 58 16.77 7.04 -1.27
C GLY A 58 16.61 5.51 -1.35
N HIS A 59 16.32 4.87 -0.22
CA HIS A 59 16.15 3.42 -0.12
C HIS A 59 14.68 2.95 -0.15
N THR A 60 13.70 3.85 -0.35
CA THR A 60 12.28 3.49 -0.41
C THR A 60 11.70 3.69 -1.81
N VAL A 61 10.81 2.79 -2.23
CA VAL A 61 10.09 2.91 -3.50
C VAL A 61 8.91 3.85 -3.29
N VAL A 62 8.69 4.73 -4.25
CA VAL A 62 7.55 5.63 -4.29
C VAL A 62 6.50 5.03 -5.21
N TYR A 63 5.27 4.95 -4.72
CA TYR A 63 4.11 4.47 -5.43
C TYR A 63 3.11 5.61 -5.67
N ARG A 64 2.33 5.45 -6.74
CA ARG A 64 1.13 6.23 -7.06
C ARG A 64 -0.11 5.35 -6.87
N SER A 65 -1.18 5.90 -6.29
CA SER A 65 -2.51 5.25 -6.29
C SER A 65 -3.18 5.37 -7.66
N CYS A 66 -3.75 4.28 -8.16
CA CYS A 66 -4.58 4.24 -9.37
C CYS A 66 -6.09 4.20 -9.06
N VAL A 67 -6.44 4.24 -7.77
CA VAL A 67 -7.82 4.26 -7.24
C VAL A 67 -8.31 5.67 -7.01
#